data_AF-A0A6N7M2I4-F1
#
_entry.id   AF-A0A6N7M2I4-F1
#
_cell.length_a   1.000
_cell.length_b   1.000
_cell.length_c   1.000
_cell.angle_alpha   90.00
_cell.angle_beta   90.00
_cell.angle_gamma   90.00
#
_symmetry.space_group_name_H-M   'P 1'
#
loop_
_entity.id
_entity.type
_entity.pdbx_description
1 polymer ?
#
loop_
_entity_poly.entity_id
_entity_poly.type
_entity_poly.pdbx_seq_one_letter_code
_entity_poly.pdbx_strand_id
1 'polypeptide(L)'
;MKDLEKRITGDWIDIREAGGDQYSLQEFLDIKVPDLVSQISALNASIDEGAPEYKRTLLHSVFLTLESAKFQSLSTDELESHRPKLRGLLFTILVQKLLCSAAIPVGRREKPEEIATAGIELNTIISELKERISRQPELQKHPAVKNIYMQLNIYQKEKEKMQELSPKIKEDMESTFKANFEEAFQRIFESIRKNYSIILSEEAARKRAALEKDILKILPIKNLVPLLAEQATEISRIRSTLAFAAEDKYKTRSILVNLYEAREKVLSLVEAETRTYLDLCSRAAHPNPEECAGNTAARFREELVRILERIKNQIEI
;
A
#
# COMPACT_ATOMS: atom_id res chain seq x y z
N MET A 1 0.70 -42.07 5.02
CA MET A 1 -0.44 -41.17 5.32
C MET A 1 -0.46 -40.75 6.79
N LYS A 2 -0.42 -41.67 7.77
CA LYS A 2 -0.34 -41.29 9.20
C LYS A 2 0.84 -40.38 9.55
N ASP A 3 2.02 -40.61 8.97
CA ASP A 3 3.20 -39.77 9.24
C ASP A 3 3.07 -38.37 8.63
N LEU A 4 2.44 -38.27 7.45
CA LEU A 4 2.10 -36.99 6.84
C LEU A 4 1.10 -36.20 7.70
N GLU A 5 0.04 -36.84 8.22
CA GLU A 5 -0.94 -36.18 9.09
C GLU A 5 -0.31 -35.69 10.40
N LYS A 6 0.58 -36.51 11.01
CA LYS A 6 1.36 -36.11 12.18
C LYS A 6 2.24 -34.88 11.88
N ARG A 7 2.93 -34.88 10.74
CA ARG A 7 3.75 -33.74 10.31
C ARG A 7 2.92 -32.48 10.10
N ILE A 8 1.82 -32.55 9.35
CA ILE A 8 0.94 -31.40 9.12
C ILE A 8 0.44 -30.82 10.45
N THR A 9 0.05 -31.69 11.38
CA THR A 9 -0.44 -31.27 12.70
C THR A 9 0.66 -30.65 13.55
N GLY A 10 1.84 -31.28 13.60
CA GLY A 10 3.02 -30.78 14.31
C GLY A 10 3.45 -29.41 13.79
N ASP A 11 3.66 -29.30 12.48
CA ASP A 11 4.06 -28.05 11.84
C ASP A 11 3.09 -26.90 12.16
N TRP A 12 1.77 -27.18 12.18
CA TRP A 12 0.77 -26.17 12.52
C TRP A 12 0.80 -25.76 14.00
N ILE A 13 1.04 -26.70 14.91
CA ILE A 13 1.20 -26.42 16.35
C ILE A 13 2.40 -25.48 16.54
N ASP A 14 3.54 -25.81 15.94
CA ASP A 14 4.77 -25.04 16.04
C ASP A 14 4.57 -23.61 15.49
N ILE A 15 3.93 -23.47 14.33
CA ILE A 15 3.59 -22.16 13.74
C ILE A 15 2.71 -21.34 14.68
N ARG A 16 1.72 -21.98 15.32
CA ARG A 16 0.79 -21.29 16.22
C ARG A 16 1.51 -20.82 17.48
N GLU A 17 2.46 -21.59 17.99
CA GLU A 17 3.28 -21.23 19.15
C GLU A 17 4.22 -20.06 18.84
N ALA A 18 4.84 -20.04 17.65
CA ALA A 18 5.64 -18.91 17.18
C ALA A 18 4.79 -17.67 16.81
N GLY A 19 3.48 -17.83 16.65
CA GLY A 19 2.56 -16.83 16.11
C GLY A 19 2.16 -15.67 17.03
N GLY A 20 2.96 -15.37 18.06
CA GLY A 20 2.70 -14.28 19.00
C GLY A 20 2.98 -12.88 18.44
N ASP A 21 3.99 -12.76 17.58
CA ASP A 21 4.39 -11.50 16.95
C ASP A 21 5.09 -11.75 15.60
N GLN A 22 5.26 -10.69 14.80
CA GLN A 22 5.81 -10.78 13.45
C GLN A 22 7.30 -11.14 13.39
N TYR A 23 8.09 -10.87 14.44
CA TYR A 23 9.51 -11.18 14.47
C TYR A 23 9.74 -12.65 14.81
N SER A 24 9.03 -13.16 15.82
CA SER A 24 9.02 -14.59 16.13
C SER A 24 8.59 -15.44 14.92
N LEU A 25 7.58 -14.98 14.17
CA LEU A 25 7.16 -15.63 12.92
C LEU A 25 8.21 -15.55 11.80
N GLN A 26 8.89 -14.41 11.67
CA GLN A 26 9.94 -14.22 10.67
C GLN A 26 11.11 -15.16 10.92
N GLU A 27 11.56 -15.26 12.17
CA GLU A 27 12.63 -16.16 12.60
C GLU A 27 12.22 -17.63 12.43
N PHE A 28 11.05 -18.01 12.93
CA PHE A 28 10.54 -19.38 12.85
C PHE A 28 10.40 -19.86 11.39
N LEU A 29 9.88 -19.01 10.51
CA LEU A 29 9.74 -19.33 9.09
C LEU A 29 11.04 -19.09 8.29
N ASP A 30 12.15 -18.68 8.91
CA ASP A 30 13.42 -18.35 8.25
C ASP A 30 13.22 -17.39 7.05
N ILE A 31 12.36 -16.39 7.20
CA ILE A 31 12.06 -15.42 6.14
C ILE A 31 13.26 -14.47 5.97
N LYS A 32 13.87 -14.45 4.78
CA LYS A 32 15.06 -13.66 4.48
C LYS A 32 14.72 -12.38 3.72
N VAL A 33 15.67 -11.45 3.66
CA VAL A 33 15.53 -10.20 2.88
C VAL A 33 15.09 -10.43 1.43
N PRO A 34 15.63 -11.41 0.67
CA PRO A 34 15.15 -11.68 -0.69
C PRO A 34 13.69 -12.12 -0.74
N ASP A 35 13.22 -12.88 0.25
CA ASP A 35 11.82 -13.29 0.35
C ASP A 35 10.92 -12.08 0.60
N LEU A 36 11.33 -11.18 1.51
CA LEU A 36 10.59 -9.95 1.81
C LEU A 36 10.51 -9.04 0.58
N VAL A 37 11.61 -8.86 -0.15
CA VAL A 37 11.64 -8.06 -1.38
C VAL A 37 10.69 -8.64 -2.44
N SER A 38 10.70 -9.97 -2.62
CA SER A 38 9.78 -10.63 -3.55
C SER A 38 8.31 -10.47 -3.13
N GLN A 39 8.01 -10.63 -1.83
CA GLN A 39 6.66 -10.43 -1.30
C GLN A 39 6.18 -8.99 -1.45
N ILE A 40 7.01 -8.00 -1.13
CA ILE A 40 6.70 -6.58 -1.30
C ILE A 40 6.42 -6.27 -2.77
N SER A 41 7.27 -6.74 -3.68
CA SER A 41 7.08 -6.53 -5.11
C SER A 41 5.77 -7.15 -5.61
N ALA A 42 5.45 -8.37 -5.17
CA ALA A 42 4.23 -9.06 -5.56
C ALA A 42 2.97 -8.39 -4.97
N LEU A 43 3.02 -7.95 -3.71
CA LEU A 43 1.93 -7.18 -3.09
C LEU A 43 1.70 -5.86 -3.83
N ASN A 44 2.77 -5.12 -4.17
CA ASN A 44 2.67 -3.87 -4.93
C ASN A 44 2.10 -4.07 -6.34
N ALA A 45 2.34 -5.23 -6.97
CA ALA A 45 1.77 -5.57 -8.25
C ALA A 45 0.28 -5.93 -8.19
N SER A 46 -0.25 -6.28 -7.01
CA SER A 46 -1.67 -6.58 -6.80
C SER A 46 -2.48 -5.30 -6.58
N ILE A 47 -2.84 -4.66 -7.69
CA ILE A 47 -3.48 -3.34 -7.69
C ILE A 47 -5.01 -3.44 -7.55
N ASP A 48 -5.61 -4.44 -8.18
CA ASP A 48 -7.05 -4.48 -8.41
C ASP A 48 -7.80 -5.01 -7.19
N GLU A 49 -7.36 -6.14 -6.61
CA GLU A 49 -7.98 -6.70 -5.40
C GLU A 49 -7.03 -6.77 -4.20
N GLY A 50 -5.82 -6.21 -4.29
CA GLY A 50 -4.91 -6.09 -3.16
C GLY A 50 -4.46 -7.43 -2.57
N ALA A 51 -4.64 -7.63 -1.26
CA ALA A 51 -4.16 -8.84 -0.58
C ALA A 51 -4.79 -10.15 -1.11
N PRO A 52 -6.12 -10.26 -1.36
CA PRO A 52 -6.71 -11.40 -2.04
C PRO A 52 -6.07 -11.76 -3.40
N GLU A 53 -5.82 -10.76 -4.26
CA GLU A 53 -5.20 -10.97 -5.57
C GLU A 53 -3.77 -11.52 -5.43
N TYR A 54 -2.98 -10.96 -4.51
CA TYR A 54 -1.64 -11.46 -4.18
C TYR A 54 -1.66 -12.94 -3.79
N LYS A 55 -2.58 -13.33 -2.89
CA LYS A 55 -2.71 -14.72 -2.43
C LYS A 55 -3.10 -15.66 -3.57
N ARG A 56 -4.07 -15.25 -4.39
CA ARG A 56 -4.57 -16.03 -5.53
C ARG A 56 -3.47 -16.24 -6.57
N THR A 57 -2.72 -15.20 -6.90
CA THR A 57 -1.64 -15.25 -7.89
C THR A 57 -0.54 -16.23 -7.47
N LEU A 58 -0.12 -16.19 -6.20
CA LEU A 58 0.87 -17.14 -5.69
C LEU A 58 0.34 -18.58 -5.69
N LEU A 59 -0.89 -18.78 -5.22
CA LEU A 59 -1.51 -20.11 -5.18
C LEU A 59 -1.69 -20.72 -6.56
N HIS A 60 -2.07 -19.90 -7.55
CA HIS A 60 -2.24 -20.35 -8.92
C HIS A 60 -0.94 -20.98 -9.46
N SER A 61 0.21 -20.36 -9.19
CA SER A 61 1.51 -20.91 -9.60
C SER A 61 1.83 -22.27 -8.98
N VAL A 62 1.42 -22.50 -7.72
CA VAL A 62 1.60 -23.78 -7.03
C VAL A 62 0.66 -24.84 -7.60
N PHE A 63 -0.61 -24.48 -7.82
CA PHE A 63 -1.60 -25.42 -8.35
C PHE A 63 -1.34 -25.81 -9.80
N LEU A 64 -0.78 -24.93 -10.62
CA LEU A 64 -0.36 -25.25 -11.99
C LEU A 64 0.72 -26.35 -11.99
N THR A 65 1.72 -26.26 -11.11
CA THR A 65 2.72 -27.33 -10.97
C THR A 65 2.09 -28.62 -10.45
N LEU A 66 1.23 -28.53 -9.43
CA LEU A 66 0.53 -29.70 -8.88
C LEU A 66 -0.41 -30.38 -9.89
N GLU A 67 -0.98 -29.63 -10.84
CA GLU A 67 -1.79 -30.20 -11.91
C GLU A 67 -0.99 -31.19 -12.76
N SER A 68 0.28 -30.87 -13.04
CA SER A 68 1.14 -31.75 -13.82
C SER A 68 1.41 -33.10 -13.14
N ALA A 69 1.26 -33.20 -11.80
CA ALA A 69 1.34 -34.47 -11.06
C ALA A 69 0.26 -35.49 -11.49
N LYS A 70 -0.83 -35.02 -12.13
CA LYS A 70 -1.84 -35.90 -12.74
C LYS A 70 -1.29 -36.68 -13.93
N PHE A 71 -0.28 -36.17 -14.62
CA PHE A 71 0.23 -36.75 -15.86
C PHE A 71 1.64 -37.32 -15.70
N GLN A 72 2.47 -36.69 -14.88
CA GLN A 72 3.88 -37.07 -14.68
C GLN A 72 4.28 -37.04 -13.19
N SER A 73 5.46 -37.58 -12.89
CA SER A 73 6.05 -37.42 -11.55
C SER A 73 6.72 -36.06 -11.48
N LEU A 74 6.55 -35.36 -10.35
CA LEU A 74 7.24 -34.11 -10.07
C LEU A 74 8.63 -34.39 -9.49
N SER A 75 9.63 -33.65 -9.96
CA SER A 75 10.98 -33.66 -9.41
C SER A 75 11.05 -32.96 -8.06
N THR A 76 12.04 -33.33 -7.24
CA THR A 76 12.31 -32.66 -5.96
C THR A 76 12.53 -31.16 -6.16
N ASP A 77 13.25 -30.76 -7.22
CA ASP A 77 13.54 -29.35 -7.51
C ASP A 77 12.25 -28.55 -7.83
N GLU A 78 11.31 -29.14 -8.56
CA GLU A 78 10.00 -28.51 -8.82
C GLU A 78 9.22 -28.29 -7.52
N LEU A 79 9.22 -29.27 -6.61
CA LEU A 79 8.52 -29.16 -5.32
C LEU A 79 9.20 -28.13 -4.40
N GLU A 80 10.53 -28.14 -4.33
CA GLU A 80 11.31 -27.21 -3.51
C GLU A 80 11.22 -25.77 -4.02
N SER A 81 11.05 -25.56 -5.33
CA SER A 81 10.90 -24.22 -5.92
C SER A 81 9.69 -23.43 -5.37
N HIS A 82 8.68 -24.13 -4.85
CA HIS A 82 7.48 -23.53 -4.26
C HIS A 82 7.60 -23.26 -2.76
N ARG A 83 8.58 -23.86 -2.09
CA ARG A 83 8.75 -23.72 -0.63
C ARG A 83 8.93 -22.26 -0.19
N PRO A 84 9.81 -21.44 -0.81
CA PRO A 84 9.95 -20.03 -0.43
C PRO A 84 8.65 -19.23 -0.64
N LYS A 85 7.92 -19.49 -1.73
CA LYS A 85 6.66 -18.80 -2.06
C LYS A 85 5.57 -19.09 -1.03
N LEU A 86 5.37 -20.37 -0.70
CA LEU A 86 4.37 -20.80 0.29
C LEU A 86 4.71 -20.31 1.69
N ARG A 87 5.99 -20.27 2.04
CA ARG A 87 6.50 -19.73 3.29
C ARG A 87 6.23 -18.24 3.42
N GLY A 88 6.52 -17.46 2.37
CA GLY A 88 6.21 -16.04 2.31
C GLY A 88 4.71 -15.73 2.32
N LEU A 89 3.91 -16.54 1.61
CA LEU A 89 2.45 -16.45 1.63
C LEU A 89 1.88 -16.72 3.03
N LEU A 90 2.34 -17.80 3.68
CA LEU A 90 1.95 -18.14 5.05
C LEU A 90 2.31 -17.01 6.02
N PHE A 91 3.53 -16.50 5.93
CA PHE A 91 3.99 -15.37 6.72
C PHE A 91 3.09 -14.15 6.54
N THR A 92 2.78 -13.78 5.29
CA THR A 92 1.92 -12.63 4.98
C THR A 92 0.51 -12.80 5.55
N ILE A 93 -0.10 -13.99 5.45
CA ILE A 93 -1.42 -14.28 6.02
C ILE A 93 -1.39 -14.17 7.56
N LEU A 94 -0.34 -14.67 8.20
CA LEU A 94 -0.18 -14.60 9.65
C LEU A 94 0.04 -13.15 10.13
N VAL A 95 0.82 -12.35 9.40
CA VAL A 95 0.97 -10.91 9.68
C VAL A 95 -0.37 -10.17 9.52
N GLN A 96 -1.14 -10.48 8.48
CA GLN A 96 -2.48 -9.92 8.31
C GLN A 96 -3.41 -10.30 9.47
N LYS A 97 -3.32 -11.54 9.97
CA LYS A 97 -4.06 -12.00 11.15
C LYS A 97 -3.61 -11.26 12.42
N LEU A 98 -2.32 -11.01 12.60
CA LEU A 98 -1.78 -10.22 13.71
C LEU A 98 -2.27 -8.76 13.67
N LEU A 99 -2.40 -8.18 12.48
CA LEU A 99 -3.06 -6.89 12.28
C LEU A 99 -4.53 -6.93 12.71
N CYS A 100 -5.29 -7.92 12.23
CA CYS A 100 -6.71 -8.05 12.53
C CYS A 100 -6.99 -8.32 14.02
N SER A 101 -6.09 -9.03 14.70
CA SER A 101 -6.17 -9.29 16.16
C SER A 101 -5.67 -8.14 17.03
N ALA A 102 -5.17 -7.06 16.42
CA ALA A 102 -4.55 -5.91 17.08
C ALA A 102 -3.25 -6.22 17.85
N ALA A 103 -2.60 -7.36 17.56
CA ALA A 103 -1.25 -7.65 18.03
C ALA A 103 -0.21 -6.74 17.34
N ILE A 104 -0.46 -6.40 16.06
CA ILE A 104 0.27 -5.36 15.34
C ILE A 104 -0.62 -4.13 15.21
N PRO A 105 -0.16 -2.94 15.62
CA PRO A 105 -0.94 -1.73 15.44
C PRO A 105 -1.00 -1.35 13.96
N VAL A 106 -2.22 -1.02 13.49
CA VAL A 106 -2.42 -0.39 12.18
C VAL A 106 -1.63 0.92 12.13
N GLY A 107 -0.79 1.06 11.11
CA GLY A 107 0.06 2.22 10.90
C GLY A 107 -0.74 3.51 10.87
N ARG A 108 -0.09 4.61 11.26
CA ARG A 108 -0.54 5.92 10.80
C ARG A 108 -0.07 6.02 9.36
N ARG A 109 -0.98 6.24 8.41
CA ARG A 109 -0.59 6.68 7.07
C ARG A 109 0.35 7.88 7.23
N GLU A 110 1.47 7.87 6.52
CA GLU A 110 2.47 8.92 6.60
C GLU A 110 1.82 10.27 6.29
N LYS A 111 2.10 11.27 7.13
CA LYS A 111 1.61 12.62 6.91
C LYS A 111 2.24 13.10 5.60
N PRO A 112 1.47 13.69 4.67
CA PRO A 112 2.05 14.53 3.64
C PRO A 112 2.87 15.61 4.35
N GLU A 113 4.14 15.76 3.97
CA GLU A 113 5.00 16.81 4.51
C GLU A 113 4.31 18.18 4.35
N GLU A 114 4.40 19.02 5.38
CA GLU A 114 3.97 20.41 5.26
C GLU A 114 4.89 21.08 4.24
N ILE A 115 4.37 21.38 3.05
CA ILE A 115 5.12 22.04 1.99
C ILE A 115 5.42 23.47 2.48
N ALA A 116 6.64 23.70 2.92
CA ALA A 116 7.14 25.04 3.21
C ALA A 116 7.16 25.83 1.88
N THR A 117 6.30 26.85 1.76
CA THR A 117 6.26 27.72 0.58
C THR A 117 7.32 28.82 0.59
N ALA A 118 8.08 28.93 1.69
CA ALA A 118 9.17 29.88 1.84
C ALA A 118 10.34 29.49 0.92
N GLY A 119 10.50 30.22 -0.19
CA GLY A 119 11.55 29.99 -1.18
C GLY A 119 11.07 29.49 -2.54
N ILE A 120 9.77 29.19 -2.71
CA ILE A 120 9.24 28.79 -4.01
C ILE A 120 9.20 30.01 -4.95
N GLU A 121 9.74 29.84 -6.15
CA GLU A 121 9.70 30.83 -7.23
C GLU A 121 8.29 30.97 -7.83
N LEU A 122 7.95 32.18 -8.28
CA LEU A 122 6.63 32.48 -8.82
C LEU A 122 6.26 31.59 -10.02
N ASN A 123 7.21 31.35 -10.94
CA ASN A 123 6.96 30.54 -12.13
C ASN A 123 6.63 29.08 -11.78
N THR A 124 7.23 28.56 -10.71
CA THR A 124 6.95 27.22 -10.17
C THR A 124 5.54 27.16 -9.61
N ILE A 125 5.14 28.16 -8.80
CA ILE A 125 3.77 28.25 -8.25
C ILE A 125 2.73 28.26 -9.37
N ILE A 126 2.95 29.05 -10.43
CA ILE A 126 2.01 29.14 -11.57
C ILE A 126 1.92 27.81 -12.32
N SER A 127 3.06 27.17 -12.56
CA SER A 127 3.12 25.91 -13.30
C SER A 127 2.42 24.78 -12.53
N GLU A 128 2.73 24.66 -11.24
CA GLU A 128 2.07 23.70 -10.35
C GLU A 128 0.56 23.98 -10.23
N LEU A 129 0.16 25.25 -10.14
CA LEU A 129 -1.26 25.61 -10.07
C LEU A 129 -2.01 25.23 -11.35
N LYS A 130 -1.41 25.42 -12.52
CA LYS A 130 -2.00 25.01 -13.81
C LYS A 130 -2.15 23.49 -13.91
N GLU A 131 -1.14 22.74 -13.48
CA GLU A 131 -1.19 21.28 -13.41
C GLU A 131 -2.26 20.78 -12.43
N ARG A 132 -2.43 21.46 -11.30
CA ARG A 132 -3.48 21.15 -10.32
C ARG A 132 -4.87 21.43 -10.89
N ILE A 133 -5.06 22.55 -11.58
CA ILE A 133 -6.34 22.89 -12.22
C ILE A 133 -6.67 21.92 -13.36
N SER A 134 -5.69 21.43 -14.12
CA SER A 134 -5.95 20.44 -15.16
C SER A 134 -6.42 19.10 -14.58
N ARG A 135 -5.91 18.72 -13.40
CA ARG A 135 -6.37 17.54 -12.65
C ARG A 135 -7.70 17.77 -11.92
N GLN A 136 -7.97 19.00 -11.48
CA GLN A 136 -9.17 19.38 -10.73
C GLN A 136 -9.76 20.70 -11.27
N PRO A 137 -10.62 20.65 -12.29
CA PRO A 137 -11.19 21.85 -12.91
C PRO A 137 -11.96 22.76 -11.96
N GLU A 138 -12.55 22.20 -10.90
CA GLU A 138 -13.28 22.97 -9.89
C GLU A 138 -12.40 23.92 -9.08
N LEU A 139 -11.09 23.62 -8.98
CA LEU A 139 -10.11 24.45 -8.27
C LEU A 139 -10.01 25.86 -8.90
N GLN A 140 -10.36 26.00 -10.19
CA GLN A 140 -10.41 27.30 -10.87
C GLN A 140 -11.42 28.27 -10.23
N LYS A 141 -12.47 27.75 -9.59
CA LYS A 141 -13.49 28.57 -8.91
C LYS A 141 -13.06 29.01 -7.51
N HIS A 142 -11.95 28.45 -6.99
CA HIS A 142 -11.49 28.65 -5.63
C HIS A 142 -11.08 30.12 -5.37
N PRO A 143 -11.47 30.74 -4.23
CA PRO A 143 -11.15 32.13 -3.93
C PRO A 143 -9.64 32.44 -3.94
N ALA A 144 -8.83 31.55 -3.36
CA ALA A 144 -7.37 31.71 -3.34
C ALA A 144 -6.74 31.65 -4.74
N VAL A 145 -7.28 30.81 -5.64
CA VAL A 145 -6.83 30.70 -7.03
C VAL A 145 -7.14 31.97 -7.81
N LYS A 146 -8.36 32.52 -7.65
CA LYS A 146 -8.73 33.82 -8.24
C LYS A 146 -7.83 34.95 -7.76
N ASN A 147 -7.51 34.97 -6.47
CA ASN A 147 -6.61 35.98 -5.90
C ASN A 147 -5.19 35.86 -6.47
N ILE A 148 -4.66 34.66 -6.69
CA ILE A 148 -3.37 34.45 -7.35
C ILE A 148 -3.39 35.03 -8.77
N TYR A 149 -4.40 34.71 -9.59
CA TYR A 149 -4.50 35.25 -10.94
C TYR A 149 -4.67 36.77 -10.97
N MET A 150 -5.41 37.35 -10.03
CA MET A 150 -5.53 38.80 -9.89
C MET A 150 -4.16 39.45 -9.61
N GLN A 151 -3.38 38.89 -8.68
CA GLN A 151 -2.05 39.38 -8.33
C GLN A 151 -1.05 39.21 -9.49
N LEU A 152 -1.17 38.15 -10.30
CA LEU A 152 -0.39 37.99 -11.53
C LEU A 152 -0.68 39.08 -12.57
N ASN A 153 -1.95 39.46 -12.71
CA ASN A 153 -2.31 40.57 -13.60
C ASN A 153 -1.76 41.91 -13.10
N ILE A 154 -1.72 42.12 -11.79
CA ILE A 154 -1.10 43.32 -11.19
C ILE A 154 0.41 43.30 -11.46
N TYR A 155 1.09 42.15 -11.28
CA TYR A 155 2.51 42.00 -11.59
C TYR A 155 2.83 42.33 -13.05
N GLN A 156 2.03 41.84 -14.01
CA GLN A 156 2.22 42.15 -15.43
C GLN A 156 2.11 43.65 -15.71
N LYS A 157 1.08 44.31 -15.15
CA LYS A 157 0.90 45.77 -15.30
C LYS A 157 2.04 46.57 -14.67
N GLU A 158 2.52 46.18 -13.50
CA GLU A 158 3.65 46.86 -12.85
C GLU A 158 4.96 46.63 -13.61
N LYS A 159 5.16 45.45 -14.20
CA LYS A 159 6.31 45.17 -15.07
C LYS A 159 6.27 46.01 -16.36
N GLU A 160 5.11 46.15 -16.98
CA GLU A 160 4.92 47.03 -18.16
C GLU A 160 5.23 48.48 -17.82
N LYS A 161 4.68 49.00 -16.71
CA LYS A 161 5.00 50.36 -16.21
C LYS A 161 6.48 50.55 -15.93
N MET A 162 7.14 49.56 -15.32
CA MET A 162 8.58 49.60 -15.08
C MET A 162 9.35 49.71 -16.40
N GLN A 163 8.99 48.92 -17.41
CA GLN A 163 9.63 48.94 -18.74
C GLN A 163 9.41 50.27 -19.48
N GLU A 164 8.22 50.86 -19.36
CA GLU A 164 7.90 52.15 -19.98
C GLU A 164 8.59 53.35 -19.31
N LEU A 165 8.78 53.29 -18.00
CA LEU A 165 9.37 54.37 -17.20
C LEU A 165 10.90 54.27 -17.11
N SER A 166 11.46 53.06 -17.20
CA SER A 166 12.91 52.81 -17.14
C SER A 166 13.74 53.70 -18.08
N PRO A 167 13.38 53.92 -19.37
CA PRO A 167 14.20 54.76 -20.26
C PRO A 167 14.04 56.28 -20.02
N LYS A 168 13.09 56.70 -19.17
CA LYS A 168 12.75 58.12 -18.93
C LYS A 168 13.30 58.66 -17.61
N ILE A 169 14.05 57.83 -16.88
CA ILE A 169 14.52 58.13 -15.53
C ILE A 169 15.93 58.69 -15.58
N LYS A 170 16.17 59.68 -14.71
CA LYS A 170 17.48 60.27 -14.51
C LYS A 170 18.34 59.34 -13.63
N GLU A 171 19.64 59.30 -13.91
CA GLU A 171 20.64 58.43 -13.26
C GLU A 171 20.64 58.55 -11.72
N ASP A 172 20.34 59.73 -11.19
CA ASP A 172 20.26 60.03 -9.76
C ASP A 172 19.04 59.41 -9.05
N MET A 173 17.98 59.08 -9.79
CA MET A 173 16.71 58.55 -9.27
C MET A 173 16.55 57.04 -9.51
N GLU A 174 17.52 56.39 -10.16
CA GLU A 174 17.44 54.99 -10.56
C GLU A 174 17.37 54.03 -9.36
N SER A 175 18.10 54.33 -8.27
CA SER A 175 18.09 53.53 -7.04
C SER A 175 16.73 53.55 -6.34
N THR A 176 16.11 54.72 -6.26
CA THR A 176 14.79 54.91 -5.64
C THR A 176 13.68 54.29 -6.50
N PHE A 177 13.81 54.40 -7.83
CA PHE A 177 12.91 53.72 -8.76
C PHE A 177 12.96 52.21 -8.59
N LYS A 178 14.14 51.59 -8.61
CA LYS A 178 14.30 50.15 -8.42
C LYS A 178 13.73 49.69 -7.08
N ALA A 179 14.03 50.41 -5.99
CA ALA A 179 13.52 50.07 -4.66
C ALA A 179 11.99 50.07 -4.59
N ASN A 180 11.31 51.04 -5.22
CA ASN A 180 9.84 51.10 -5.22
C ASN A 180 9.20 49.94 -5.98
N PHE A 181 9.76 49.55 -7.13
CA PHE A 181 9.27 48.39 -7.89
C PHE A 181 9.61 47.07 -7.20
N GLU A 182 10.78 46.96 -6.58
CA GLU A 182 11.15 45.81 -5.75
C GLU A 182 10.16 45.63 -4.60
N GLU A 183 9.82 46.70 -3.87
CA GLU A 183 8.83 46.64 -2.78
C GLU A 183 7.44 46.23 -3.30
N ALA A 184 7.02 46.78 -4.44
CA ALA A 184 5.75 46.41 -5.08
C ALA A 184 5.74 44.93 -5.50
N PHE A 185 6.81 44.43 -6.11
CA PHE A 185 6.93 43.03 -6.50
C PHE A 185 6.99 42.09 -5.30
N GLN A 186 7.70 42.44 -4.23
CA GLN A 186 7.72 41.63 -3.00
C GLN A 186 6.32 41.50 -2.39
N ARG A 187 5.57 42.60 -2.28
CA ARG A 187 4.17 42.55 -1.78
C ARG A 187 3.28 41.65 -2.62
N ILE A 188 3.44 41.69 -3.95
CA ILE A 188 2.72 40.81 -4.87
C ILE A 188 3.11 39.34 -4.64
N PHE A 189 4.42 39.05 -4.54
CA PHE A 189 4.92 37.69 -4.33
C PHE A 189 4.51 37.11 -2.97
N GLU A 190 4.54 37.91 -1.91
CA GLU A 190 4.05 37.51 -0.58
C GLU A 190 2.56 37.17 -0.63
N SER A 191 1.75 37.98 -1.32
CA SER A 191 0.33 37.73 -1.50
C SER A 191 0.06 36.43 -2.26
N ILE A 192 0.81 36.17 -3.34
CA ILE A 192 0.70 34.92 -4.12
C ILE A 192 1.12 33.71 -3.26
N ARG A 193 2.25 33.79 -2.56
CA ARG A 193 2.72 32.72 -1.66
C ARG A 193 1.74 32.43 -0.53
N LYS A 194 1.13 33.47 0.06
CA LYS A 194 0.10 33.33 1.09
C LYS A 194 -1.12 32.59 0.55
N ASN A 195 -1.67 33.02 -0.58
CA ASN A 195 -2.81 32.34 -1.19
C ASN A 195 -2.48 30.91 -1.64
N TYR A 196 -1.25 30.67 -2.11
CA TYR A 196 -0.81 29.32 -2.45
C TYR A 196 -0.70 28.41 -1.21
N SER A 197 -0.15 28.94 -0.10
CA SER A 197 -0.08 28.20 1.16
C SER A 197 -1.46 27.82 1.72
N ILE A 198 -2.48 28.66 1.49
CA ILE A 198 -3.86 28.36 1.88
C ILE A 198 -4.35 27.12 1.13
N ILE A 199 -4.16 27.06 -0.20
CA ILE A 199 -4.54 25.91 -1.03
C ILE A 199 -3.84 24.64 -0.53
N LEU A 200 -2.54 24.71 -0.28
CA LEU A 200 -1.76 23.58 0.22
C LEU A 200 -2.22 23.14 1.62
N SER A 201 -2.54 24.09 2.50
CA SER A 201 -3.01 23.81 3.86
C SER A 201 -4.39 23.17 3.88
N GLU A 202 -5.30 23.59 3.00
CA GLU A 202 -6.65 23.03 2.88
C GLU A 202 -6.61 21.63 2.26
N GLU A 203 -5.76 21.41 1.26
CA GLU A 203 -5.48 20.06 0.76
C GLU A 203 -4.87 19.16 1.84
N ALA A 204 -3.89 19.67 2.59
CA ALA A 204 -3.29 18.95 3.71
C ALA A 204 -4.33 18.65 4.80
N ALA A 205 -5.25 19.57 5.09
CA ALA A 205 -6.34 19.37 6.03
C ALA A 205 -7.37 18.33 5.53
N ARG A 206 -7.74 18.36 4.24
CA ARG A 206 -8.59 17.33 3.62
C ARG A 206 -7.92 15.95 3.66
N LYS A 207 -6.62 15.89 3.36
CA LYS A 207 -5.82 14.66 3.51
C LYS A 207 -5.78 14.22 4.98
N ARG A 208 -5.57 15.11 5.94
CA ARG A 208 -5.62 14.81 7.39
C ARG A 208 -6.98 14.29 7.85
N ALA A 209 -8.08 14.88 7.39
CA ALA A 209 -9.43 14.39 7.68
C ALA A 209 -9.70 12.99 7.08
N ALA A 210 -9.12 12.69 5.91
CA ALA A 210 -9.15 11.35 5.33
C ALA A 210 -8.25 10.35 6.08
N LEU A 211 -7.16 10.81 6.70
CA LEU A 211 -6.24 10.02 7.52
C LEU A 211 -6.83 9.66 8.89
N GLU A 212 -7.63 10.54 9.48
CA GLU A 212 -8.36 10.29 10.74
C GLU A 212 -9.48 9.26 10.57
N LYS A 213 -9.92 9.02 9.33
CA LYS A 213 -10.89 7.99 8.95
C LYS A 213 -10.24 6.77 8.29
N ASP A 214 -9.13 6.27 8.85
CA ASP A 214 -8.49 5.04 8.35
C ASP A 214 -9.48 3.86 8.43
N ILE A 215 -9.84 3.31 7.27
CA ILE A 215 -10.89 2.30 7.12
C ILE A 215 -10.63 1.06 7.97
N LEU A 216 -9.37 0.65 8.14
CA LEU A 216 -9.01 -0.50 8.98
C LEU A 216 -9.17 -0.25 10.49
N LYS A 217 -9.22 1.02 10.91
CA LYS A 217 -9.46 1.38 12.33
C LYS A 217 -10.95 1.49 12.64
N ILE A 218 -11.77 1.76 11.62
CA ILE A 218 -13.23 1.93 11.77
C ILE A 218 -13.94 0.58 11.65
N LEU A 219 -13.53 -0.25 10.69
CA LEU A 219 -14.17 -1.53 10.44
C LEU A 219 -13.85 -2.54 11.56
N PRO A 220 -14.79 -3.46 11.88
CA PRO A 220 -14.54 -4.53 12.85
C PRO A 220 -13.67 -5.64 12.23
N ILE A 221 -12.44 -5.31 11.86
CA ILE A 221 -11.49 -6.20 11.16
C ILE A 221 -11.13 -7.46 11.96
N LYS A 222 -11.38 -7.48 13.28
CA LYS A 222 -11.25 -8.67 14.13
C LYS A 222 -12.07 -9.86 13.61
N ASN A 223 -13.16 -9.61 12.90
CA ASN A 223 -14.00 -10.68 12.33
C ASN A 223 -13.30 -11.46 11.20
N LEU A 224 -12.20 -10.94 10.63
CA LEU A 224 -11.39 -11.66 9.64
C LEU A 224 -10.47 -12.72 10.27
N VAL A 225 -10.20 -12.65 11.58
CA VAL A 225 -9.23 -13.52 12.26
C VAL A 225 -9.53 -15.02 12.04
N PRO A 226 -10.78 -15.51 12.18
CA PRO A 226 -11.08 -16.93 11.95
C PRO A 226 -10.78 -17.37 10.51
N LEU A 227 -11.17 -16.55 9.52
CA LEU A 227 -10.94 -16.84 8.11
C LEU A 227 -9.44 -16.88 7.79
N LEU A 228 -8.67 -15.90 8.29
CA LEU A 228 -7.22 -15.85 8.09
C LEU A 228 -6.51 -17.01 8.79
N ALA A 229 -7.01 -17.48 9.92
CA ALA A 229 -6.49 -18.67 10.59
C ALA A 229 -6.76 -19.94 9.76
N GLU A 230 -7.93 -20.06 9.14
CA GLU A 230 -8.25 -21.18 8.25
C GLU A 230 -7.39 -21.15 6.98
N GLN A 231 -7.23 -19.97 6.36
CA GLN A 231 -6.29 -19.78 5.24
C GLN A 231 -4.88 -20.23 5.64
N ALA A 232 -4.34 -19.74 6.77
CA ALA A 232 -3.01 -20.10 7.24
C ALA A 232 -2.86 -21.61 7.48
N THR A 233 -3.90 -22.26 8.00
CA THR A 233 -3.92 -23.71 8.23
C THR A 233 -3.78 -24.48 6.91
N GLU A 234 -4.56 -24.12 5.90
CA GLU A 234 -4.50 -24.79 4.59
C GLU A 234 -3.20 -24.48 3.84
N ILE A 235 -2.65 -23.26 3.93
CA ILE A 235 -1.32 -22.96 3.36
C ILE A 235 -0.23 -23.75 4.05
N SER A 236 -0.29 -23.88 5.38
CA SER A 236 0.64 -24.72 6.14
C SER A 236 0.55 -26.19 5.68
N ARG A 237 -0.68 -26.71 5.53
CA ARG A 237 -0.91 -28.07 5.02
C ARG A 237 -0.28 -28.30 3.64
N ILE A 238 -0.46 -27.37 2.71
CA ILE A 238 0.17 -27.44 1.37
C ILE A 238 1.69 -27.49 1.54
N ARG A 239 2.27 -26.54 2.29
CA ARG A 239 3.72 -26.47 2.54
C ARG A 239 4.28 -27.78 3.10
N SER A 240 3.67 -28.30 4.17
CA SER A 240 4.10 -29.54 4.83
C SER A 240 3.98 -30.75 3.92
N THR A 241 2.93 -30.78 3.09
CA THR A 241 2.69 -31.86 2.13
C THR A 241 3.73 -31.85 1.01
N LEU A 242 4.07 -30.68 0.48
CA LEU A 242 5.13 -30.54 -0.53
C LEU A 242 6.49 -30.92 0.06
N ALA A 243 6.81 -30.46 1.27
CA ALA A 243 8.06 -30.81 1.95
C ALA A 243 8.17 -32.32 2.20
N PHE A 244 7.08 -32.95 2.66
CA PHE A 244 7.01 -34.40 2.81
C PHE A 244 7.21 -35.11 1.47
N ALA A 245 6.57 -34.64 0.39
CA ALA A 245 6.71 -35.25 -0.92
C ALA A 245 8.09 -35.07 -1.56
N ALA A 246 8.80 -34.00 -1.22
CA ALA A 246 10.17 -33.75 -1.66
C ALA A 246 11.19 -34.65 -0.93
N GLU A 247 10.95 -34.95 0.35
CA GLU A 247 11.78 -35.84 1.17
C GLU A 247 11.51 -37.32 0.88
N ASP A 248 10.23 -37.70 0.76
CA ASP A 248 9.79 -39.08 0.61
C ASP A 248 9.79 -39.47 -0.88
N LYS A 249 10.91 -40.03 -1.37
CA LYS A 249 11.15 -40.28 -2.81
C LYS A 249 10.24 -41.33 -3.46
N TYR A 250 9.31 -41.95 -2.74
CA TYR A 250 8.45 -43.03 -3.24
C TYR A 250 6.95 -42.75 -3.02
N LYS A 251 6.13 -43.03 -4.04
CA LYS A 251 4.64 -43.07 -3.99
C LYS A 251 3.94 -41.76 -3.57
N THR A 252 4.53 -40.60 -3.86
CA THR A 252 3.97 -39.28 -3.50
C THR A 252 2.91 -38.74 -4.46
N ARG A 253 2.79 -39.32 -5.67
CA ARG A 253 1.85 -38.85 -6.72
C ARG A 253 0.40 -38.76 -6.22
N SER A 254 -0.10 -39.77 -5.52
CA SER A 254 -1.49 -39.76 -5.02
C SER A 254 -1.73 -38.62 -4.03
N ILE A 255 -0.75 -38.32 -3.17
CA ILE A 255 -0.84 -37.24 -2.18
C ILE A 255 -0.85 -35.88 -2.89
N LEU A 256 0.00 -35.70 -3.92
CA LEU A 256 0.08 -34.47 -4.71
C LEU A 256 -1.18 -34.24 -5.54
N VAL A 257 -1.76 -35.29 -6.13
CA VAL A 257 -3.04 -35.23 -6.86
C VAL A 257 -4.18 -34.86 -5.89
N ASN A 258 -4.25 -35.49 -4.72
CA ASN A 258 -5.26 -35.14 -3.71
C ASN A 258 -5.13 -33.68 -3.25
N LEU A 259 -3.89 -33.17 -3.15
CA LEU A 259 -3.64 -31.77 -2.80
C LEU A 259 -4.17 -30.81 -3.88
N TYR A 260 -3.97 -31.16 -5.16
CA TYR A 260 -4.53 -30.40 -6.29
C TYR A 260 -6.07 -30.46 -6.33
N GLU A 261 -6.67 -31.61 -6.03
CA GLU A 261 -8.13 -31.76 -5.98
C GLU A 261 -8.75 -30.88 -4.89
N ALA A 262 -8.03 -30.63 -3.79
CA ALA A 262 -8.43 -29.73 -2.73
C ALA A 262 -8.28 -28.23 -3.06
N ARG A 263 -7.78 -27.85 -4.24
CA ARG A 263 -7.50 -26.44 -4.60
C ARG A 263 -8.72 -25.52 -4.48
N GLU A 264 -9.90 -25.99 -4.88
CA GLU A 264 -11.14 -25.19 -4.86
C GLU A 264 -11.49 -24.77 -3.44
N LYS A 265 -11.24 -25.65 -2.45
CA LYS A 265 -11.41 -25.33 -1.03
C LYS A 265 -10.51 -24.15 -0.67
N VAL A 266 -9.22 -24.20 -1.01
CA VAL A 266 -8.25 -23.16 -0.66
C VAL A 266 -8.54 -21.84 -1.37
N LEU A 267 -8.86 -21.88 -2.67
CA LEU A 267 -9.21 -20.68 -3.44
C LEU A 267 -10.49 -20.04 -2.91
N SER A 268 -11.49 -20.83 -2.51
CA SER A 268 -12.73 -20.31 -1.93
C SER A 268 -12.52 -19.58 -0.60
N LEU A 269 -11.49 -19.94 0.18
CA LEU A 269 -11.12 -19.20 1.39
C LEU A 269 -10.54 -17.82 1.08
N VAL A 270 -9.82 -17.68 -0.04
CA VAL A 270 -9.32 -16.39 -0.52
C VAL A 270 -10.47 -15.54 -1.07
N GLU A 271 -11.41 -16.14 -1.80
CA GLU A 271 -12.61 -15.43 -2.27
C GLU A 271 -13.53 -14.99 -1.12
N ALA A 272 -13.63 -15.82 -0.06
CA ALA A 272 -14.40 -15.49 1.13
C ALA A 272 -13.85 -14.24 1.84
N GLU A 273 -12.57 -13.91 1.67
CA GLU A 273 -11.98 -12.70 2.23
C GLU A 273 -12.57 -11.44 1.59
N THR A 274 -12.66 -11.41 0.25
CA THR A 274 -13.32 -10.31 -0.48
C THR A 274 -14.78 -10.17 -0.08
N ARG A 275 -15.50 -11.29 0.07
CA ARG A 275 -16.90 -11.28 0.56
C ARG A 275 -17.01 -10.78 2.00
N THR A 276 -16.04 -11.12 2.84
CA THR A 276 -16.00 -10.65 4.23
C THR A 276 -15.73 -9.16 4.30
N TYR A 277 -14.89 -8.60 3.42
CA TYR A 277 -14.71 -7.14 3.31
C TYR A 277 -16.03 -6.43 2.98
N LEU A 278 -16.80 -6.98 2.03
CA LEU A 278 -18.11 -6.45 1.67
C LEU A 278 -19.10 -6.51 2.84
N ASP A 279 -19.16 -7.63 3.56
CA ASP A 279 -20.01 -7.79 4.75
C ASP A 279 -19.63 -6.80 5.86
N LEU A 280 -18.33 -6.61 6.12
CA LEU A 280 -17.83 -5.64 7.10
C LEU A 280 -18.27 -4.21 6.76
N CYS A 281 -18.11 -3.81 5.50
CA CYS A 281 -18.50 -2.51 5.01
C CYS A 281 -20.02 -2.30 5.03
N SER A 282 -20.79 -3.33 4.72
CA SER A 282 -22.25 -3.29 4.76
C SER A 282 -22.77 -3.14 6.19
N ARG A 283 -22.19 -3.87 7.14
CA ARG A 283 -22.52 -3.77 8.58
C ARG A 283 -22.11 -2.44 9.20
N ALA A 284 -21.05 -1.82 8.69
CA ALA A 284 -20.62 -0.48 9.08
C ALA A 284 -21.49 0.64 8.46
N ALA A 285 -22.57 0.29 7.74
CA ALA A 285 -23.48 1.22 7.06
C ALA A 285 -22.75 2.21 6.12
N HIS A 286 -21.70 1.73 5.45
CA HIS A 286 -20.98 2.57 4.48
C HIS A 286 -21.88 2.84 3.26
N PRO A 287 -21.96 4.09 2.75
CA PRO A 287 -22.88 4.46 1.66
C PRO A 287 -22.62 3.69 0.35
N ASN A 288 -21.36 3.28 0.12
CA ASN A 288 -20.97 2.40 -0.97
C ASN A 288 -20.14 1.23 -0.39
N PRO A 289 -20.74 0.06 -0.14
CA PRO A 289 -20.04 -1.09 0.43
C PRO A 289 -18.98 -1.71 -0.49
N GLU A 290 -19.20 -1.69 -1.80
CA GLU A 290 -18.27 -2.28 -2.78
C GLU A 290 -16.97 -1.46 -2.87
N GLU A 291 -17.09 -0.14 -2.97
CA GLU A 291 -15.93 0.77 -2.93
C GLU A 291 -15.21 0.70 -1.58
N CYS A 292 -15.95 0.58 -0.48
CA CYS A 292 -15.38 0.35 0.85
C CYS A 292 -14.59 -0.97 0.92
N ALA A 293 -15.11 -2.05 0.34
CA ALA A 293 -14.43 -3.34 0.32
C ALA A 293 -13.13 -3.27 -0.50
N GLY A 294 -13.17 -2.65 -1.68
CA GLY A 294 -11.97 -2.40 -2.50
C GLY A 294 -10.92 -1.56 -1.76
N ASN A 295 -11.35 -0.47 -1.13
CA ASN A 295 -10.47 0.37 -0.30
C ASN A 295 -9.89 -0.38 0.91
N THR A 296 -10.66 -1.29 1.51
CA THR A 296 -10.21 -2.14 2.62
C THR A 296 -9.11 -3.10 2.16
N ALA A 297 -9.31 -3.77 1.03
CA ALA A 297 -8.32 -4.67 0.45
C ALA A 297 -7.02 -3.93 0.06
N ALA A 298 -7.13 -2.77 -0.58
CA ALA A 298 -6.00 -1.91 -0.91
C ALA A 298 -5.26 -1.42 0.35
N ARG A 299 -6.00 -1.09 1.40
CA ARG A 299 -5.41 -0.64 2.66
C ARG A 299 -4.69 -1.76 3.41
N PHE A 300 -5.21 -2.98 3.39
CA PHE A 300 -4.49 -4.15 3.92
C PHE A 300 -3.18 -4.38 3.16
N ARG A 301 -3.18 -4.26 1.84
CA ARG A 301 -1.96 -4.34 1.03
C ARG A 301 -0.92 -3.30 1.46
N GLU A 302 -1.31 -2.02 1.57
CA GLU A 302 -0.42 -0.95 2.04
C GLU A 302 0.18 -1.25 3.42
N GLU A 303 -0.64 -1.71 4.37
CA GLU A 303 -0.17 -2.03 5.72
C GLU A 303 0.75 -3.24 5.76
N LEU A 304 0.46 -4.26 4.95
CA LEU A 304 1.33 -5.42 4.81
C LEU A 304 2.69 -5.00 4.26
N VAL A 305 2.72 -4.23 3.16
CA VAL A 305 3.97 -3.71 2.57
C VAL A 305 4.77 -2.93 3.62
N ARG A 306 4.14 -1.99 4.34
CA ARG A 306 4.79 -1.20 5.40
C ARG A 306 5.42 -2.07 6.49
N ILE A 307 4.75 -3.15 6.90
CA ILE A 307 5.28 -4.07 7.91
C ILE A 307 6.45 -4.88 7.36
N LEU A 308 6.32 -5.41 6.15
CA LEU A 308 7.39 -6.18 5.51
C LEU A 308 8.63 -5.31 5.28
N GLU A 309 8.48 -4.06 4.86
CA GLU A 309 9.57 -3.09 4.72
C GLU A 309 10.25 -2.81 6.06
N ARG A 310 9.48 -2.63 7.13
CA ARG A 310 10.03 -2.45 8.48
C ARG A 310 10.87 -3.65 8.91
N ILE A 311 10.36 -4.86 8.70
CA ILE A 311 11.08 -6.10 9.05
C ILE A 311 12.35 -6.22 8.21
N LYS A 312 12.26 -5.95 6.89
CA LYS A 312 13.41 -5.95 5.99
C LYS A 312 14.51 -5.02 6.50
N ASN A 313 14.18 -3.78 6.83
CA ASN A 313 15.14 -2.79 7.31
C ASN A 313 15.77 -3.17 8.65
N GLN A 314 15.14 -4.02 9.45
CA GLN A 314 15.71 -4.50 10.71
C GLN A 314 16.64 -5.70 10.54
N ILE A 315 16.47 -6.51 9.49
CA ILE A 315 17.39 -7.61 9.17
C ILE A 315 18.69 -7.08 8.55
N GLU A 316 18.64 -5.93 7.88
CA GLU A 316 19.80 -5.28 7.25
C GLU A 316 20.71 -4.50 8.23
N ILE A 317 20.32 -4.36 9.51
CA ILE A 317 21.09 -3.71 10.59
C ILE A 317 21.82 -4.77 11.41
#